data_AF-A0A6G1YX38-F1
#
_entry.id   AF-A0A6G1YX38-F1
#
_cell.length_a   1.000
_cell.length_b   1.000
_cell.length_c   1.000
_cell.angle_alpha   90.00
_cell.angle_beta   90.00
_cell.angle_gamma   90.00
#
_symmetry.space_group_name_H-M   'P 1'
#
loop_
_entity.id
_entity.type
_entity.pdbx_description
1 polymer ?
#
loop_
_entity_poly.entity_id
_entity_poly.type
_entity_poly.pdbx_seq_one_letter_code
_entity_poly.pdbx_strand_id
1 'polypeptide(L)'
;LGRGTLANRQQKLNGMLHKLIRLAEIFNIAVVITNQVQSSPDTFFGDPTKAAGGNILGHSSTYRIYLRKSGENRVAKMMDSPYHPYSDTRFTLNEKGTDDIEEEGSKKTRSNSKRLVDDED
;
A
#
# COMPACT_ATOMS: atom_id res chain seq x y z
N LEU A 1 15.83 -24.81 7.87
CA LEU A 1 14.98 -24.55 9.07
C LEU A 1 13.55 -24.97 8.75
N GLY A 2 13.03 -25.99 9.44
CA GLY A 2 11.75 -26.64 9.10
C GLY A 2 10.50 -26.01 9.73
N ARG A 3 9.33 -26.63 9.48
CA ARG A 3 8.01 -26.22 10.01
C ARG A 3 7.97 -26.13 11.54
N GLY A 4 8.77 -26.95 12.25
CA GLY A 4 8.78 -27.01 13.72
C GLY A 4 9.20 -25.71 14.43
N THR A 5 9.94 -24.81 13.75
CA THR A 5 10.32 -23.51 14.34
C THR A 5 9.38 -22.36 13.91
N LEU A 6 8.39 -22.64 13.06
CA LEU A 6 7.47 -21.63 12.54
C LEU A 6 6.63 -21.02 13.66
N ALA A 7 6.10 -21.82 14.58
CA ALA A 7 5.31 -21.35 15.71
C ALA A 7 6.10 -20.37 16.60
N ASN A 8 7.32 -20.74 16.99
CA ASN A 8 8.18 -19.87 17.80
C ASN A 8 8.54 -18.57 17.08
N ARG A 9 8.81 -18.62 15.77
CA ARG A 9 9.03 -17.42 14.96
C ARG A 9 7.80 -16.53 14.89
N GLN A 10 6.63 -17.13 14.69
CA GLN A 10 5.34 -16.44 14.64
C GLN A 10 5.01 -15.77 15.98
N GLN A 11 5.23 -16.44 17.10
CA GLN A 11 5.07 -15.84 18.43
C GLN A 11 6.01 -14.66 18.68
N LYS A 12 7.29 -14.81 18.31
CA LYS A 12 8.28 -13.72 18.45
C LYS A 12 7.92 -12.51 17.59
N LEU A 13 7.46 -12.75 16.36
CA LEU A 13 6.96 -11.70 15.47
C LEU A 13 5.74 -10.99 16.09
N ASN A 14 4.77 -11.75 16.61
CA ASN A 14 3.59 -11.19 17.25
C ASN A 14 3.95 -10.27 18.42
N GLY A 15 4.88 -10.71 19.28
CA GLY A 15 5.36 -9.88 20.39
C GLY A 15 6.03 -8.58 19.96
N MET A 16 6.70 -8.56 18.80
CA MET A 16 7.29 -7.33 18.23
C MET A 16 6.22 -6.40 17.69
N LEU A 17 5.25 -6.92 16.93
CA LEU A 17 4.17 -6.13 16.33
C LEU A 17 3.31 -5.45 17.41
N HIS A 18 2.96 -6.16 18.48
CA HIS A 18 2.23 -5.55 19.60
C HIS A 18 3.00 -4.41 20.27
N LYS A 19 4.33 -4.50 20.37
CA LYS A 19 5.15 -3.40 20.90
C LYS A 19 5.11 -2.20 19.95
N LEU A 20 5.20 -2.42 18.64
CA LEU A 20 5.12 -1.34 17.65
C LEU A 20 3.77 -0.63 17.67
N ILE A 21 2.67 -1.38 17.76
CA ILE A 21 1.31 -0.82 17.88
C ILE A 21 1.22 0.05 19.15
N ARG A 22 1.68 -0.48 20.28
CA ARG A 22 1.68 0.27 21.55
C ARG A 22 2.52 1.55 21.47
N LEU A 23 3.67 1.52 20.80
CA LEU A 23 4.49 2.72 20.59
C LEU A 23 3.78 3.74 19.69
N ALA A 24 3.14 3.28 18.62
CA ALA A 24 2.36 4.13 17.72
C ALA A 24 1.23 4.84 18.48
N GLU A 25 0.51 4.13 19.35
CA GLU A 25 -0.59 4.67 20.14
C GLU A 25 -0.12 5.65 21.23
N ILE A 26 0.94 5.30 21.98
CA ILE A 26 1.44 6.14 23.08
C ILE A 26 2.04 7.46 22.57
N PHE A 27 2.83 7.38 21.50
CA PHE A 27 3.57 8.53 20.99
C PHE A 27 2.88 9.22 19.81
N ASN A 28 1.74 8.71 19.36
CA ASN A 28 1.01 9.18 18.19
C ASN A 28 1.92 9.30 16.94
N ILE A 29 2.68 8.24 16.66
CA ILE A 29 3.61 8.17 15.53
C ILE A 29 3.12 7.19 14.46
N ALA A 30 3.47 7.47 13.21
CA ALA A 30 3.26 6.53 12.11
C ALA A 30 4.34 5.44 12.12
N VAL A 31 3.94 4.18 12.04
CA VAL A 31 4.84 3.03 11.90
C VAL A 31 4.64 2.40 10.54
N VAL A 32 5.71 2.37 9.74
CA VAL A 32 5.72 1.73 8.42
C VAL A 32 6.64 0.52 8.46
N ILE A 33 6.11 -0.63 8.02
CA ILE A 33 6.85 -1.89 7.99
C ILE A 33 6.96 -2.35 6.54
N THR A 34 8.18 -2.64 6.09
CA THR A 34 8.42 -3.29 4.80
C THR A 34 8.45 -4.80 4.98
N ASN A 35 7.79 -5.52 4.08
CA ASN A 35 7.81 -6.97 4.09
C ASN A 35 8.28 -7.52 2.74
N GLN A 36 9.03 -8.62 2.80
CA GLN A 36 9.43 -9.34 1.60
C GLN A 36 8.32 -10.26 1.11
N VAL A 37 8.32 -10.54 -0.19
CA VAL A 37 7.41 -11.50 -0.81
C VAL A 37 8.14 -12.79 -1.15
N GLN A 38 7.40 -13.89 -1.14
CA GLN A 38 7.89 -15.22 -1.52
C GLN A 38 7.03 -15.78 -2.64
N SER A 39 7.65 -16.52 -3.56
CA SER A 39 6.93 -17.22 -4.63
C SER A 39 6.14 -18.39 -4.07
N SER A 40 4.84 -18.45 -4.37
CA SER A 40 3.94 -19.55 -4.04
C SER A 40 3.77 -20.43 -5.28
N PRO A 41 4.42 -21.61 -5.36
CA PRO A 41 4.34 -22.48 -6.54
C PRO A 41 2.92 -23.00 -6.80
N ASP A 42 2.05 -22.99 -5.78
CA ASP A 42 0.67 -23.46 -5.87
C ASP A 42 -0.27 -22.52 -6.66
N THR A 43 0.20 -21.35 -7.10
CA THR A 43 -0.61 -20.36 -7.83
C THR A 43 -0.38 -20.50 -9.33
N PHE A 44 -1.29 -21.21 -10.00
CA PHE A 44 -1.23 -21.44 -11.45
C PHE A 44 -1.75 -20.26 -12.29
N PHE A 45 -2.56 -19.38 -11.70
CA PHE A 45 -3.13 -18.20 -12.35
C PHE A 45 -3.02 -16.98 -11.42
N GLY A 46 -2.60 -15.83 -11.98
CA GLY A 46 -2.44 -14.58 -11.24
C GLY A 46 -1.00 -14.34 -10.75
N ASP A 47 -0.84 -13.36 -9.86
CA ASP A 47 0.45 -13.04 -9.27
C ASP A 47 0.87 -14.16 -8.29
N PRO A 48 1.98 -14.88 -8.54
CA PRO A 48 2.40 -16.00 -7.70
C PRO A 48 3.06 -15.55 -6.40
N THR A 49 3.18 -14.25 -6.14
CA THR A 49 3.84 -13.74 -4.94
C THR A 49 2.89 -13.67 -3.74
N LYS A 50 3.41 -14.05 -2.57
CA LYS A 50 2.71 -13.92 -1.28
C LYS A 50 3.58 -13.18 -0.29
N ALA A 51 2.97 -12.34 0.54
CA ALA A 51 3.65 -11.66 1.63
C ALA A 51 4.19 -12.69 2.65
N ALA A 52 5.44 -12.52 3.08
CA ALA A 52 6.04 -13.35 4.12
C ALA A 52 5.41 -13.05 5.51
N GLY A 53 5.53 -13.97 6.46
CA GLY A 53 5.08 -13.74 7.85
C GLY A 53 3.67 -14.22 8.18
N GLY A 54 2.92 -14.73 7.20
CA GLY A 54 1.64 -15.42 7.41
C GLY A 54 0.55 -14.52 8.00
N ASN A 55 -0.44 -15.14 8.66
CA ASN A 55 -1.64 -14.44 9.11
C ASN A 55 -1.38 -13.41 10.22
N ILE A 56 -0.31 -13.58 11.01
CA ILE A 56 0.01 -12.67 12.12
C ILE A 56 0.28 -11.27 11.59
N LEU A 57 1.17 -11.14 10.60
CA LEU A 57 1.44 -9.84 10.00
C LEU A 57 0.22 -9.28 9.27
N GLY A 58 -0.59 -10.15 8.65
CA GLY A 58 -1.83 -9.77 8.01
C GLY A 58 -2.83 -9.12 8.96
N HIS A 59 -3.09 -9.72 10.12
CA HIS A 59 -4.07 -9.22 11.09
C HIS A 59 -3.60 -8.02 11.90
N SER A 60 -2.29 -7.91 12.19
CA SER A 60 -1.77 -6.79 12.98
C SER A 60 -1.57 -5.51 12.16
N SER A 61 -1.66 -5.57 10.83
CA SER A 61 -1.43 -4.41 9.95
C SER A 61 -2.73 -3.69 9.64
N THR A 62 -2.81 -2.39 9.90
CA THR A 62 -4.00 -1.57 9.60
C THR A 62 -4.15 -1.27 8.10
N TYR A 63 -3.02 -1.02 7.42
CA TYR A 63 -2.98 -0.77 5.98
C TYR A 63 -1.97 -1.70 5.33
N ARG A 64 -2.34 -2.32 4.21
CA ARG A 64 -1.43 -3.17 3.45
C ARG A 64 -1.40 -2.73 2.00
N ILE A 65 -0.24 -2.23 1.58
CA ILE A 65 0.00 -1.79 0.20
C ILE A 65 0.95 -2.78 -0.45
N TYR A 66 0.53 -3.36 -1.57
CA TYR A 66 1.37 -4.23 -2.37
C TYR A 66 1.99 -3.44 -3.53
N LEU A 67 3.32 -3.37 -3.54
CA LEU A 67 4.09 -2.65 -4.54
C LEU A 67 4.62 -3.63 -5.59
N ARG A 68 4.30 -3.39 -6.86
CA ARG A 68 4.84 -4.17 -7.99
C ARG A 68 5.50 -3.28 -9.03
N LYS A 69 6.52 -3.82 -9.70
CA LYS A 69 7.12 -3.17 -10.88
C LYS A 69 6.18 -3.32 -12.09
N SER A 70 6.12 -2.28 -12.92
CA SER A 70 5.33 -2.27 -14.15
C SER A 70 6.10 -1.49 -15.22
N GLY A 71 7.08 -2.14 -15.85
CA GLY A 71 8.04 -1.47 -16.73
C GLY A 71 8.90 -0.48 -15.95
N GLU A 72 9.01 0.74 -16.45
CA GLU A 72 9.70 1.84 -15.76
C GLU A 72 8.95 2.33 -14.52
N ASN A 73 7.61 2.25 -14.57
CA ASN A 73 6.72 2.67 -13.49
C ASN A 73 6.58 1.63 -12.37
N ARG A 74 5.90 2.04 -11.30
CA ARG A 74 5.51 1.22 -10.15
C ARG A 74 4.00 1.29 -9.98
N VAL A 75 3.43 0.22 -9.43
CA VAL A 75 2.01 0.14 -9.11
C VAL A 75 1.91 -0.16 -7.62
N ALA A 76 1.21 0.70 -6.90
CA ALA A 76 0.80 0.48 -5.52
C ALA A 76 -0.64 0.01 -5.50
N LYS A 77 -0.88 -1.17 -4.91
CA LYS A 77 -2.21 -1.76 -4.78
C LYS A 77 -2.64 -1.79 -3.33
N MET A 78 -3.77 -1.16 -3.00
CA MET A 78 -4.36 -1.26 -1.68
C MET A 78 -4.95 -2.67 -1.51
N MET A 79 -4.32 -3.49 -0.68
CA MET A 79 -4.76 -4.86 -0.41
C MET A 79 -5.73 -4.93 0.77
N ASP A 80 -5.54 -4.05 1.75
CA ASP A 80 -6.32 -4.02 2.98
C ASP A 80 -6.30 -2.63 3.61
N SER A 81 -7.46 -2.16 4.01
CA SER A 81 -7.66 -0.88 4.68
C SER A 81 -9.03 -0.83 5.37
N PRO A 82 -9.14 -0.20 6.55
CA PRO A 82 -10.45 0.05 7.17
C PRO A 82 -11.30 1.10 6.44
N TYR A 83 -10.68 2.00 5.66
CA TYR A 83 -11.38 3.17 5.09
C TYR A 83 -11.28 3.28 3.58
N HIS A 84 -10.36 2.57 2.93
CA HIS A 84 -10.12 2.69 1.49
C HIS A 84 -10.50 1.41 0.76
N PRO A 85 -11.18 1.52 -0.40
CA PRO A 85 -11.48 0.36 -1.21
C PRO A 85 -10.21 -0.20 -1.87
N TYR A 86 -10.32 -1.46 -2.29
CA TYR A 86 -9.31 -2.10 -3.12
C TYR A 86 -9.13 -1.32 -4.42
N SER A 87 -7.94 -0.75 -4.61
CA SER A 87 -7.62 0.14 -5.73
C SER A 87 -6.13 0.05 -6.07
N ASP A 88 -5.76 0.39 -7.30
CA ASP A 88 -4.38 0.51 -7.73
C ASP A 88 -4.06 1.92 -8.23
N THR A 89 -2.89 2.40 -7.84
CA THR A 89 -2.33 3.69 -8.26
C THR A 89 -0.97 3.45 -8.87
N ARG A 90 -0.67 4.18 -9.95
CA ARG A 90 0.63 4.11 -10.61
C ARG A 90 1.46 5.33 -10.26
N PHE A 91 2.75 5.13 -10.07
CA PHE A 91 3.72 6.19 -9.78
C PHE A 91 5.06 5.85 -10.43
N THR A 92 5.91 6.85 -10.63
CA THR A 92 7.27 6.65 -11.14
C THR A 92 8.29 6.81 -10.01
N LEU A 93 9.50 6.26 -10.23
CA LEU A 93 10.62 6.42 -9.32
C LEU A 93 11.75 7.13 -10.07
N ASN A 94 12.15 8.29 -9.58
CA ASN A 94 13.24 9.10 -10.11
C ASN A 94 14.32 9.33 -9.04
N GLU A 95 15.37 10.08 -9.37
CA GLU A 95 16.46 10.38 -8.43
C GLU A 95 16.02 11.14 -7.17
N LYS A 96 14.88 11.85 -7.24
CA LYS A 96 14.30 12.57 -6.11
C LYS A 96 13.42 11.67 -5.22
N GLY A 97 13.07 10.48 -5.68
CA GLY A 97 12.19 9.54 -4.97
C GLY A 97 10.98 9.14 -5.81
N THR A 98 9.79 9.23 -5.23
CA THR A 98 8.52 8.90 -5.90
C THR A 98 7.91 10.13 -6.54
N ASP A 99 7.43 10.00 -7.77
CA ASP A 99 6.78 11.08 -8.50
C ASP A 99 5.50 10.59 -9.17
N ASP A 100 4.62 11.53 -9.52
CA ASP A 100 3.43 11.24 -10.30
C ASP A 100 3.83 10.85 -11.73
N ILE A 101 2.98 10.04 -12.37
CA ILE A 101 3.16 9.76 -13.80
C ILE A 101 2.65 10.98 -14.54
N GLU A 102 3.52 11.65 -15.29
CA GLU A 102 3.11 12.70 -16.21
C GLU A 102 2.15 12.10 -17.25
N GLU A 103 0.86 12.33 -17.07
CA GLU A 103 -0.13 11.96 -18.08
C GLU A 103 -0.03 12.94 -19.26
N GLU A 104 0.48 12.48 -20.40
CA GLU A 104 0.11 13.08 -21.68
C GLU A 104 -1.39 12.84 -21.92
N GLY A 105 -2.30 13.62 -21.31
CA GLY A 105 -3.71 13.55 -21.76
C GLY A 105 -4.89 14.13 -20.99
N SER A 106 -4.83 14.58 -19.72
CA SER A 106 -6.05 15.11 -19.07
C SER A 106 -6.25 16.63 -19.27
N LYS A 107 -6.59 17.02 -20.52
CA LYS A 107 -7.15 18.36 -20.82
C LYS A 107 -8.52 18.53 -20.16
N LYS A 108 -8.64 19.58 -19.34
CA LYS A 108 -9.82 20.46 -19.09
C LYS A 108 -11.16 19.78 -18.74
N THR A 109 -11.62 20.00 -17.50
CA THR A 109 -12.93 20.63 -17.25
C THR A 109 -12.84 21.50 -15.99
N ARG A 110 -12.37 22.74 -16.16
CA ARG A 110 -12.84 23.85 -15.31
C ARG A 110 -14.20 24.23 -15.88
N SER A 111 -15.28 23.66 -15.33
CA SER A 111 -16.62 24.12 -15.66
C SER A 111 -16.80 25.53 -15.09
N ASN A 112 -17.13 26.45 -15.98
CA ASN A 112 -17.49 27.84 -15.70
C ASN A 112 -18.64 27.91 -14.69
N SER A 113 -18.43 28.56 -13.53
CA SER A 113 -19.48 29.27 -12.80
C SER A 113 -19.10 30.74 -12.64
N LYS A 114 -19.14 31.49 -13.74
CA LYS A 114 -19.22 32.96 -13.67
C LYS A 114 -19.89 33.50 -14.93
N ARG A 115 -21.21 33.44 -14.93
CA ARG A 115 -22.11 34.35 -15.67
C ARG A 115 -23.37 34.49 -14.83
N LEU A 116 -23.93 35.71 -14.82
CA LEU A 116 -25.01 36.23 -13.98
C LEU A 116 -24.50 36.92 -12.72
N VAL A 117 -23.92 38.11 -12.88
CA VAL A 117 -24.53 39.42 -12.55
C VAL A 117 -23.80 40.46 -13.42
N ASP A 118 -24.47 41.55 -13.78
CA ASP A 118 -24.01 42.73 -14.56
C ASP A 118 -24.59 42.74 -15.97
N ASP A 119 -25.82 43.25 -16.08
CA ASP A 119 -26.20 44.30 -17.03
C ASP A 119 -27.44 45.00 -16.44
N GLU A 120 -27.19 46.18 -15.88
CA GLU A 120 -28.18 47.20 -15.55
C GLU A 120 -28.68 47.85 -16.84
N ASP A 121 -29.99 47.99 -16.98
CA ASP A 121 -30.70 49.10 -17.64
C ASP A 121 -32.00 49.34 -16.85
#